data_AF-U2MV58-F1
#
_entry.id   AF-U2MV58-F1
#
_cell.length_a   1.000
_cell.length_b   1.000
_cell.length_c   1.000
_cell.angle_alpha   90.00
_cell.angle_beta   90.00
_cell.angle_gamma   90.00
#
_symmetry.space_group_name_H-M   'P 1'
#
loop_
_entity.id
_entity.type
_entity.pdbx_description
1 polymer ?
#
loop_
_entity_poly.entity_id
_entity_poly.type
_entity_poly.pdbx_seq_one_letter_code
_entity_poly.pdbx_strand_id
1 'polypeptide(L)'
;MKKLNIQIPKMMQIDSSYCGRYANSHHLQFQFNMYELVKAVDKLKLHLTDELLKTWADCLELETELNKQATATVYTEQMKAFDQQRDDLLTNLFGVVRAQLKSPVAAVREAAKALDKGLGVYAGIQSKAVDAETAEVRGMLKDLERFATEAKA
;
A
#
# COMPACT_ATOMS: atom_id res chain seq x y z
N MET A 1 -22.39 -26.15 -49.35
CA MET A 1 -21.94 -26.07 -47.94
C MET A 1 -22.60 -27.19 -47.16
N LYS A 2 -21.84 -28.08 -46.51
CA LYS A 2 -22.40 -29.15 -45.66
C LYS A 2 -23.11 -28.49 -44.47
N LYS A 3 -24.40 -28.77 -44.28
CA LYS A 3 -25.11 -28.40 -43.05
C LYS A 3 -24.50 -29.20 -41.90
N LEU A 4 -23.76 -28.52 -41.03
CA LEU A 4 -23.32 -29.09 -39.76
C LEU A 4 -24.57 -29.28 -38.89
N ASN A 5 -25.04 -30.53 -38.79
CA ASN A 5 -26.20 -30.89 -37.99
C ASN A 5 -25.75 -31.09 -36.54
N ILE A 6 -25.43 -29.99 -35.86
CA ILE A 6 -24.99 -30.01 -34.46
C ILE A 6 -26.25 -30.04 -33.59
N GLN A 7 -26.57 -31.20 -33.01
CA GLN A 7 -27.53 -31.28 -31.92
C GLN A 7 -26.87 -30.76 -30.64
N ILE A 8 -27.21 -29.54 -30.24
CA ILE A 8 -26.80 -28.99 -28.94
C ILE A 8 -27.82 -29.47 -27.90
N PRO A 9 -27.37 -30.04 -26.76
CA PRO A 9 -28.29 -30.49 -25.71
C PRO A 9 -29.08 -29.31 -25.14
N LYS A 10 -30.34 -29.57 -24.73
CA LYS A 10 -31.23 -28.55 -24.16
C LYS A 10 -30.66 -27.92 -22.86
N MET A 11 -29.85 -28.68 -22.13
CA MET A 11 -29.09 -28.22 -20.97
C MET A 11 -27.72 -28.90 -20.98
N MET A 12 -26.68 -28.15 -20.63
CA MET A 12 -25.32 -28.66 -20.48
C MET A 12 -24.80 -28.22 -19.11
N GLN A 13 -24.28 -29.17 -18.34
CA GLN A 13 -23.53 -28.85 -17.13
C GLN A 13 -22.14 -28.38 -17.55
N ILE A 14 -21.75 -27.19 -17.13
CA ILE A 14 -20.39 -26.70 -17.30
C ILE A 14 -19.62 -27.13 -16.05
N ASP A 15 -18.58 -27.94 -16.25
CA ASP A 15 -17.67 -28.29 -15.16
C ASP A 15 -16.96 -27.02 -14.68
N SER A 16 -17.04 -26.73 -13.39
CA SER A 16 -16.36 -25.58 -12.82
C SER A 16 -14.86 -25.79 -12.84
N SER A 17 -14.10 -24.70 -12.98
CA SER A 17 -12.67 -24.77 -12.67
C SER A 17 -12.51 -24.90 -11.16
N TYR A 18 -11.66 -25.81 -10.67
CA TYR A 18 -11.24 -25.87 -9.26
C TYR A 18 -10.29 -24.70 -8.87
N CYS A 19 -10.31 -23.60 -9.62
CA CYS A 19 -9.48 -22.43 -9.39
C CYS A 19 -10.23 -21.42 -8.51
N GLY A 20 -9.96 -21.43 -7.21
CA GLY A 20 -10.52 -20.45 -6.27
C GLY A 20 -9.77 -19.12 -6.21
N ARG A 21 -8.60 -19.01 -6.89
CA ARG A 21 -7.74 -17.81 -6.87
C ARG A 21 -7.02 -17.66 -8.20
N TYR A 22 -7.28 -16.58 -8.92
CA TYR A 22 -6.51 -16.19 -10.11
C TYR A 22 -5.43 -15.18 -9.71
N ALA A 23 -4.21 -15.36 -10.22
CA ALA A 23 -3.23 -14.28 -10.23
C ALA A 23 -3.76 -13.11 -11.08
N ASN A 24 -3.35 -11.87 -10.80
CA ASN A 24 -3.85 -10.68 -11.51
C ASN A 24 -3.77 -10.83 -13.04
N SER A 25 -2.68 -11.40 -13.56
CA SER A 25 -2.50 -11.65 -15.00
C SER A 25 -3.48 -12.68 -15.57
N HIS A 26 -3.77 -13.75 -14.82
CA HIS A 26 -4.75 -14.76 -15.23
C HIS A 26 -6.18 -14.23 -15.15
N HIS A 27 -6.50 -13.44 -14.12
CA HIS A 27 -7.80 -12.75 -14.03
C HIS A 27 -8.01 -11.83 -15.24
N LEU A 28 -7.03 -10.95 -15.49
CA LEU A 28 -7.11 -9.99 -16.59
C LEU A 28 -7.27 -10.68 -17.95
N GLN A 29 -6.45 -11.71 -18.23
CA GLN A 29 -6.56 -12.45 -19.49
C GLN A 29 -7.91 -13.17 -19.63
N PHE A 30 -8.45 -13.71 -18.53
CA PHE A 30 -9.79 -14.30 -18.53
C PHE A 30 -10.85 -13.24 -18.87
N GLN A 31 -10.79 -12.06 -18.26
CA GLN A 31 -11.74 -10.97 -18.53
C GLN A 31 -11.64 -10.46 -19.97
N PHE A 32 -10.43 -10.36 -20.55
CA PHE A 32 -10.27 -10.04 -21.98
C PHE A 32 -10.97 -11.07 -22.87
N ASN A 33 -10.76 -12.36 -22.62
CA ASN A 33 -11.39 -13.42 -23.40
C ASN A 33 -12.93 -13.38 -23.29
N MET A 34 -13.45 -13.10 -22.09
CA MET A 34 -14.89 -12.97 -21.86
C MET A 34 -15.47 -11.74 -22.54
N TYR A 35 -14.80 -10.60 -22.45
CA TYR A 35 -15.22 -9.37 -23.10
C TYR A 35 -15.33 -9.55 -24.62
N GLU A 36 -14.32 -10.15 -25.26
CA GLU A 36 -14.34 -10.41 -26.71
C GLU A 36 -15.50 -11.34 -27.12
N LEU A 37 -15.75 -12.40 -26.35
CA LEU A 37 -16.86 -13.32 -26.60
C LEU A 37 -18.22 -12.64 -26.44
N VAL A 38 -18.38 -11.80 -25.42
CA VAL A 38 -19.63 -11.07 -25.16
C VAL A 38 -19.88 -9.99 -26.22
N LYS A 39 -18.83 -9.23 -26.58
CA LYS A 39 -18.90 -8.15 -27.57
C LYS A 39 -19.19 -8.66 -28.99
N ALA A 40 -18.79 -9.87 -29.32
CA ALA A 40 -19.07 -10.50 -30.62
C ALA A 40 -20.56 -10.87 -30.79
N VAL A 41 -21.32 -10.95 -29.70
CA VAL A 41 -22.77 -11.23 -29.73
C VAL A 41 -23.54 -9.91 -29.77
N ASP A 42 -24.68 -9.90 -30.46
CA ASP A 42 -25.60 -8.77 -30.45
C ASP A 42 -26.03 -8.42 -29.01
N LYS A 43 -25.59 -7.26 -28.53
CA LYS A 43 -25.81 -6.74 -27.17
C LYS A 43 -27.28 -6.76 -26.76
N LEU A 44 -28.21 -6.52 -27.68
CA LEU A 44 -29.63 -6.46 -27.37
C LEU A 44 -30.17 -7.84 -26.96
N LYS A 45 -29.62 -8.93 -27.52
CA LYS A 45 -29.98 -10.30 -27.17
C LYS A 45 -29.49 -10.72 -25.78
N LEU A 46 -28.43 -10.06 -25.31
CA LEU A 46 -27.87 -10.26 -23.98
C LEU A 46 -28.37 -9.22 -22.97
N HIS A 47 -29.28 -8.33 -23.38
CA HIS A 47 -29.77 -7.22 -22.56
C HIS A 47 -28.66 -6.31 -22.02
N LEU A 48 -27.61 -6.09 -22.82
CA LEU A 48 -26.47 -5.25 -22.49
C LEU A 48 -26.62 -3.86 -23.11
N THR A 49 -26.16 -2.84 -22.38
CA THR A 49 -26.08 -1.46 -22.87
C THR A 49 -24.68 -1.14 -23.39
N ASP A 50 -24.57 -0.13 -24.25
CA ASP A 50 -23.27 0.38 -24.70
C ASP A 50 -22.42 0.92 -23.54
N GLU A 51 -23.07 1.56 -22.56
CA GLU A 51 -22.41 2.07 -21.36
C GLU A 51 -21.77 0.96 -20.52
N LEU A 52 -22.43 -0.19 -20.40
CA LEU A 52 -21.90 -1.34 -19.66
C LEU A 52 -20.70 -1.96 -20.39
N LEU A 53 -20.78 -2.12 -21.71
CA LEU A 53 -19.65 -2.61 -22.52
C LEU A 53 -18.47 -1.64 -22.51
N LYS A 54 -18.75 -0.34 -22.48
CA LYS A 54 -17.70 0.68 -22.34
C LYS A 54 -17.04 0.60 -20.96
N THR A 55 -17.83 0.56 -19.89
CA THR A 55 -17.31 0.45 -18.52
C THR A 55 -16.43 -0.78 -18.34
N TRP A 56 -16.82 -1.94 -18.89
CA TRP A 56 -15.98 -3.14 -18.84
C TRP A 56 -14.66 -2.95 -19.59
N ALA A 57 -14.68 -2.35 -20.79
CA ALA A 57 -13.44 -2.03 -21.50
C ALA A 57 -12.53 -1.08 -20.71
N ASP A 58 -13.11 -0.04 -20.09
CA ASP A 58 -12.37 0.90 -19.23
C ASP A 58 -11.73 0.17 -18.02
N CYS A 59 -12.43 -0.82 -17.43
CA CYS A 59 -11.86 -1.68 -16.38
C CYS A 59 -10.71 -2.56 -16.89
N LEU A 60 -10.80 -3.12 -18.10
CA LEU A 60 -9.72 -3.94 -18.70
C LEU A 60 -8.45 -3.11 -18.93
N GLU A 61 -8.60 -1.87 -19.39
CA GLU A 61 -7.46 -0.95 -19.56
C GLU A 61 -6.83 -0.61 -18.21
N LEU A 62 -7.66 -0.26 -17.20
CA LEU A 62 -7.17 0.00 -15.84
C LEU A 62 -6.44 -1.20 -15.25
N GLU A 63 -7.01 -2.41 -15.35
CA GLU A 63 -6.35 -3.63 -14.87
C GLU A 63 -5.08 -3.94 -15.67
N THR A 64 -5.03 -3.60 -16.96
CA THR A 64 -3.82 -3.74 -17.79
C THR A 64 -2.69 -2.84 -17.32
N GLU A 65 -3.01 -1.58 -16.99
CA GLU A 65 -2.07 -0.66 -16.36
C GLU A 65 -1.59 -1.23 -15.02
N LEU A 66 -2.49 -1.59 -14.12
CA LEU A 66 -2.17 -2.11 -12.78
C LEU A 66 -1.36 -3.41 -12.82
N ASN A 67 -1.71 -4.35 -13.70
CA ASN A 67 -1.03 -5.65 -13.81
C ASN A 67 0.41 -5.52 -14.36
N LYS A 68 0.72 -4.46 -15.10
CA LYS A 68 2.07 -4.16 -15.60
C LYS A 68 2.81 -3.07 -14.83
N GLN A 69 2.21 -2.52 -13.75
CA GLN A 69 2.80 -1.39 -13.03
C GLN A 69 4.07 -1.77 -12.26
N ALA A 70 5.20 -1.58 -12.95
CA ALA A 70 6.46 -1.13 -12.35
C ALA A 70 6.29 0.15 -11.50
N THR A 71 5.15 0.85 -11.58
CA THR A 71 4.84 2.00 -10.73
C THR A 71 4.56 1.59 -9.27
N ALA A 72 4.05 0.38 -9.02
CA ALA A 72 3.96 -0.16 -7.67
C ALA A 72 5.36 -0.36 -7.05
N THR A 73 6.39 -0.66 -7.86
CA THR A 73 7.76 -0.74 -7.34
C THR A 73 8.33 0.63 -7.04
N VAL A 74 8.15 1.63 -7.91
CA VAL A 74 8.65 2.99 -7.66
C VAL A 74 8.02 3.61 -6.41
N TYR A 75 6.70 3.55 -6.25
CA TYR A 75 6.04 4.08 -5.03
C TYR A 75 6.42 3.27 -3.79
N THR A 76 6.56 1.94 -3.90
CA THR A 76 6.99 1.09 -2.77
C THR A 76 8.45 1.37 -2.40
N GLU A 77 9.33 1.58 -3.37
CA GLU A 77 10.74 1.94 -3.16
C GLU A 77 10.86 3.33 -2.53
N GLN A 78 10.10 4.31 -3.01
CA GLN A 78 10.05 5.64 -2.41
C GLN A 78 9.53 5.58 -0.97
N MET A 79 8.46 4.81 -0.72
CA MET A 79 7.92 4.64 0.64
C MET A 79 8.95 4.00 1.56
N LYS A 80 9.65 2.95 1.12
CA LYS A 80 10.75 2.33 1.86
C LYS A 80 11.90 3.29 2.12
N ALA A 81 12.24 4.13 1.14
CA ALA A 81 13.31 5.12 1.30
C ALA A 81 12.94 6.18 2.34
N PHE A 82 11.69 6.65 2.36
CA PHE A 82 11.23 7.60 3.38
C PHE A 82 11.14 6.97 4.77
N ASP A 83 10.72 5.70 4.86
CA ASP A 83 10.70 4.93 6.10
C ASP A 83 12.13 4.80 6.67
N GLN A 84 13.10 4.38 5.84
CA GLN A 84 14.49 4.29 6.24
C GLN A 84 15.08 5.65 6.67
N GLN A 85 14.77 6.73 5.95
CA GLN A 85 15.21 8.07 6.34
C GLN A 85 14.65 8.46 7.72
N ARG A 86 13.40 8.09 8.02
CA ARG A 86 12.78 8.32 9.33
C ARG A 86 13.50 7.52 10.42
N ASP A 87 13.82 6.25 10.16
CA ASP A 87 14.55 5.40 11.08
C ASP A 87 15.94 5.97 11.43
N ASP A 88 16.66 6.45 10.41
CA ASP A 88 17.98 7.04 10.56
C ASP A 88 17.91 8.34 11.38
N LEU A 89 16.90 9.17 11.14
CA LEU A 89 16.68 10.41 11.90
C LEU A 89 16.37 10.12 13.37
N LEU A 90 15.51 9.15 13.66
CA LEU A 90 15.18 8.75 15.02
C LEU A 90 16.40 8.16 15.73
N THR A 91 17.13 7.29 15.05
CA THR A 91 18.37 6.70 15.58
C THR A 91 19.41 7.77 15.88
N ASN A 92 19.58 8.76 14.99
CA ASN A 92 20.47 9.89 15.20
C ASN A 92 20.02 10.74 16.40
N LEU A 93 18.73 11.12 16.47
CA LEU A 93 18.18 11.92 17.56
C LEU A 93 18.46 11.28 18.92
N PHE A 94 18.08 10.02 19.10
CA PHE A 94 18.31 9.30 20.36
C PHE A 94 19.82 9.11 20.64
N GLY A 95 20.61 8.87 19.60
CA GLY A 95 22.07 8.74 19.69
C GLY A 95 22.72 10.03 20.19
N VAL A 96 22.34 11.19 19.64
CA VAL A 96 22.84 12.50 20.03
C VAL A 96 22.49 12.79 21.48
N VAL A 97 21.22 12.62 21.89
CA VAL A 97 20.80 12.84 23.29
C VAL A 97 21.63 11.97 24.23
N ARG A 98 21.76 10.67 23.94
CA ARG A 98 22.54 9.73 24.77
C ARG A 98 24.02 10.10 24.85
N ALA A 99 24.62 10.54 23.76
CA ALA A 99 26.02 10.99 23.76
C ALA A 99 26.20 12.25 24.63
N GLN A 100 25.28 13.20 24.53
CA GLN A 100 25.35 14.46 25.26
C GLN A 100 25.11 14.33 26.77
N LEU A 101 24.55 13.22 27.25
CA LEU A 101 24.54 12.88 28.70
C LEU A 101 25.95 12.86 29.32
N LYS A 102 26.99 12.64 28.51
CA LYS A 102 28.39 12.62 28.94
C LYS A 102 29.15 13.89 28.58
N SER A 103 28.45 14.94 28.10
CA SER A 103 29.09 16.18 27.68
C SER A 103 29.90 16.81 28.82
N PRO A 104 31.10 17.35 28.57
CA PRO A 104 31.87 18.10 29.57
C PRO A 104 31.22 19.45 29.91
N VAL A 105 30.39 19.99 29.00
CA VAL A 105 29.69 21.25 29.19
C VAL A 105 28.43 21.00 30.04
N ALA A 106 28.40 21.53 31.26
CA ALA A 106 27.33 21.27 32.22
C ALA A 106 25.93 21.62 31.66
N ALA A 107 25.77 22.78 31.02
CA ALA A 107 24.51 23.19 30.42
C ALA A 107 23.98 22.18 29.37
N VAL A 108 24.88 21.66 28.52
CA VAL A 108 24.52 20.67 27.49
C VAL A 108 24.13 19.35 28.14
N ARG A 109 24.87 18.91 29.17
CA ARG A 109 24.58 17.67 29.89
C ARG A 109 23.23 17.71 30.61
N GLU A 110 22.90 18.80 31.28
CA GLU A 110 21.61 18.94 31.96
C GLU A 110 20.45 19.03 30.96
N ALA A 111 20.62 19.73 29.84
CA ALA A 111 19.64 19.73 28.74
C ALA A 111 19.41 18.31 28.17
N ALA A 112 20.50 17.55 27.98
CA ALA A 112 20.40 16.16 27.52
C ALA A 112 19.66 15.26 28.51
N LYS A 113 19.87 15.41 29.83
CA LYS A 113 19.12 14.65 30.85
C LYS A 113 17.62 14.96 30.83
N ALA A 114 17.26 16.24 30.63
CA ALA A 114 15.87 16.64 30.51
C ALA A 114 15.21 16.00 29.27
N LEU A 115 15.90 16.05 28.12
CA LEU A 115 15.43 15.40 26.89
C LEU A 115 15.37 13.88 27.01
N ASP A 116 16.37 13.23 27.59
CA ASP A 116 16.41 11.77 27.78
C ASP A 116 15.23 11.26 28.61
N LYS A 117 14.85 12.01 29.66
CA LYS A 117 13.66 11.68 30.46
C LYS A 117 12.37 11.74 29.65
N GLY A 118 12.22 12.74 28.78
CA GLY A 118 11.03 12.93 27.94
C GLY A 118 10.98 11.98 26.75
N LEU A 119 12.12 11.68 26.16
CA LEU A 119 12.27 10.83 24.98
C LEU A 119 12.42 9.36 25.31
N GLY A 120 12.78 9.00 26.55
CA GLY A 120 13.06 7.63 26.95
C GLY A 120 11.89 6.66 26.76
N VAL A 121 10.64 7.15 26.85
CA VAL A 121 9.43 6.34 26.59
C VAL A 121 9.27 5.95 25.11
N TYR A 122 9.96 6.65 24.22
CA TYR A 122 9.99 6.42 22.77
C TYR A 122 11.26 5.70 22.31
N ALA A 123 12.07 5.16 23.23
CA ALA A 123 13.30 4.47 22.85
C ALA A 123 12.99 3.25 21.95
N GLY A 124 13.60 3.20 20.76
CA GLY A 124 13.50 2.06 19.85
C GLY A 124 12.28 2.06 18.92
N ILE A 125 11.54 3.18 18.81
CA ILE A 125 10.35 3.25 17.95
C ILE A 125 10.65 3.03 16.47
N GLN A 126 11.87 3.34 16.00
CA GLN A 126 12.34 3.10 14.62
C GLN A 126 12.46 1.62 14.23
N SER A 127 12.16 0.69 15.15
CA SER A 127 12.15 -0.75 14.87
C SER A 127 10.74 -1.34 14.95
N LYS A 128 9.71 -0.50 15.10
CA LYS A 128 8.31 -0.91 15.12
C LYS A 128 7.74 -0.99 13.69
N ALA A 129 6.55 -1.55 13.57
CA ALA A 129 5.82 -1.50 12.31
C ALA A 129 5.51 -0.05 11.90
N VAL A 130 5.55 0.24 10.60
CA VAL A 130 5.40 1.59 10.00
C VAL A 130 4.23 2.39 10.60
N ASP A 131 3.06 1.78 10.75
CA ASP A 131 1.88 2.47 11.29
C ASP A 131 2.00 2.77 12.79
N ALA A 132 2.59 1.85 13.55
CA ALA A 132 2.82 2.02 14.99
C ALA A 132 3.88 3.09 15.25
N GLU A 133 5.00 3.04 14.51
CA GLU A 133 6.03 4.07 14.56
C GLU A 133 5.43 5.44 14.20
N THR A 134 4.65 5.55 13.13
CA THR A 134 4.00 6.81 12.71
C THR A 134 3.12 7.38 13.82
N ALA A 135 2.32 6.54 14.50
CA ALA A 135 1.48 6.98 15.61
C ALA A 135 2.32 7.47 16.80
N GLU A 136 3.40 6.76 17.14
CA GLU A 136 4.27 7.10 18.26
C GLU A 136 5.12 8.33 17.99
N VAL A 137 5.61 8.54 16.76
CA VAL A 137 6.29 9.78 16.35
C VAL A 137 5.35 10.98 16.51
N ARG A 138 4.08 10.87 16.14
CA ARG A 138 3.09 11.94 16.37
C ARG A 138 2.90 12.24 17.86
N GLY A 139 2.89 11.21 18.71
CA GLY A 139 2.88 11.37 20.17
C GLY A 139 4.13 12.09 20.67
N MET A 140 5.30 11.62 20.25
CA MET A 140 6.61 12.18 20.62
C MET A 140 6.71 13.67 20.26
N LEU A 141 6.24 14.06 19.07
CA LEU A 141 6.26 15.47 18.65
C LEU A 141 5.40 16.35 19.57
N LYS A 142 4.20 15.89 19.96
CA LYS A 142 3.34 16.61 20.91
C LYS A 142 3.97 16.73 22.30
N ASP A 143 4.61 15.66 22.77
CA ASP A 143 5.28 15.67 24.06
C ASP A 143 6.50 16.60 24.04
N LEU A 144 7.25 16.63 22.94
CA LEU A 144 8.35 17.59 22.73
C LEU A 144 7.88 19.05 22.70
N GLU A 145 6.75 19.35 22.05
CA GLU A 145 6.14 20.70 22.07
C GLU A 145 5.78 21.13 23.50
N ARG A 146 5.22 20.19 24.29
CA ARG A 146 4.90 20.41 25.70
C ARG A 146 6.18 20.64 26.52
N PHE A 147 7.20 19.79 26.36
CA PHE A 147 8.49 19.96 27.03
C PHE A 147 9.14 21.31 26.71
N ALA A 148 9.10 21.76 25.45
CA ALA A 148 9.64 23.05 25.04
C ALA A 148 8.90 24.24 25.69
N THR A 149 7.62 24.08 26.01
CA THR A 149 6.82 25.08 26.71
C THR A 149 7.11 25.08 28.20
N GLU A 150 7.16 23.89 28.82
CA GLU A 150 7.47 23.73 30.26
C GLU A 150 8.90 24.17 30.60
N ALA A 151 9.88 23.97 29.70
CA ALA A 151 11.27 24.38 29.92
C ALA A 151 11.49 25.91 29.82
N LYS A 152 10.51 26.67 29.33
CA LYS A 152 10.56 28.14 29.24
C LYS A 152 9.83 28.85 30.40
N ALA A 153 9.09 28.10 31.22
CA ALA A 153 8.34 28.60 32.36
C ALA A 153 9.19 28.55 33.64
#